data_AF-F2CDL9-F1
#
_entry.id   AF-F2CDL9-F1
#
_cell.length_a   1.000
_cell.length_b   1.000
_cell.length_c   1.000
_cell.angle_alpha   90.00
_cell.angle_beta   90.00
_cell.angle_gamma   90.00
#
_symmetry.space_group_name_H-M   'P 1'
#
loop_
_entity.id
_entity.type
_entity.pdbx_description
1 polymer ?
#
loop_
_entity_poly.entity_id
_entity_poly.type
_entity_poly.pdbx_seq_one_letter_code
_entity_poly.pdbx_strand_id
1 'polypeptide(L)'
;MKKFRFGTWLVLSAGSLLLLSQALPAENVAANQKNQIKVQLLNHSDETAIGTLELNGEYQLKLGKKDKYGRATAAHVQMQEQHKAKKKKETKVTYNPIGWHNYKFYYGNGDDRAWLMNRAHLIGFTFSGLNNEGKNLVPMTAWLNSGSFQGLDDNNPDSMLYYELRLERWLEENPDYWLDYKVTPIYTDNELLPRKIELQYVGLDAEGNVVSIQLGGKETIDEDGMSHVLLDNVSPNAEIDYQTGTAVNTMIE
;
A
#
# COMPACT_ATOMS: atom_id res chain seq x y z
N MET A 1 73.62 -25.10 -38.21
CA MET A 1 72.42 -25.93 -37.90
C MET A 1 71.19 -25.05 -38.13
N LYS A 2 70.45 -25.16 -39.25
CA LYS A 2 69.16 -25.88 -39.41
C LYS A 2 68.22 -25.70 -38.19
N LYS A 3 66.96 -25.23 -38.23
CA LYS A 3 65.97 -24.79 -39.25
C LYS A 3 64.86 -24.00 -38.53
N PHE A 4 64.17 -23.09 -39.25
CA PHE A 4 62.86 -22.51 -38.91
C PHE A 4 61.76 -23.57 -38.73
N ARG A 5 60.77 -23.32 -37.84
CA ARG A 5 59.33 -23.61 -38.06
C ARG A 5 58.45 -22.62 -37.28
N PHE A 6 57.64 -21.86 -38.01
CA PHE A 6 56.43 -21.19 -37.52
C PHE A 6 55.32 -22.24 -37.32
N GLY A 7 54.52 -22.06 -36.27
CA GLY A 7 53.36 -22.90 -35.96
C GLY A 7 52.15 -22.05 -35.53
N THR A 8 51.26 -21.84 -36.50
CA THR A 8 49.78 -21.78 -36.42
C THR A 8 49.07 -21.35 -35.13
N TRP A 9 48.24 -20.31 -35.29
CA TRP A 9 47.08 -19.99 -34.47
C TRP A 9 46.03 -21.10 -34.55
N LEU A 10 45.45 -21.50 -33.41
CA LEU A 10 44.17 -22.20 -33.36
C LEU A 10 43.26 -21.54 -32.31
N VAL A 11 42.07 -21.21 -32.78
CA VAL A 11 40.93 -20.60 -32.09
C VAL A 11 40.42 -21.55 -31.01
N LEU A 12 40.16 -21.03 -29.80
CA LEU A 12 39.35 -21.74 -28.79
C LEU A 12 37.99 -21.06 -28.68
N SER A 13 36.99 -21.88 -28.92
CA SER A 13 35.57 -21.59 -29.09
C SER A 13 34.89 -21.16 -27.79
N ALA A 14 33.86 -20.33 -27.93
CA ALA A 14 32.87 -20.05 -26.91
C ALA A 14 32.21 -21.37 -26.44
N GLY A 15 32.58 -21.83 -25.25
CA GLY A 15 31.89 -22.89 -24.53
C GLY A 15 30.72 -22.29 -23.76
N SER A 16 29.51 -22.66 -24.17
CA SER A 16 28.26 -22.32 -23.50
C SER A 16 28.26 -22.77 -22.04
N LEU A 17 28.16 -21.83 -21.10
CA LEU A 17 27.72 -22.12 -19.73
C LEU A 17 26.23 -22.42 -19.75
N LEU A 18 25.85 -23.69 -19.72
CA LEU A 18 24.49 -24.12 -19.36
C LEU A 18 24.35 -23.97 -17.84
N LEU A 19 23.74 -22.86 -17.42
CA LEU A 19 23.16 -22.73 -16.08
C LEU A 19 22.02 -23.73 -15.95
N LEU A 20 22.21 -24.81 -15.18
CA LEU A 20 21.09 -25.58 -14.64
C LEU A 20 20.33 -24.69 -13.65
N SER A 21 19.34 -23.96 -14.17
CA SER A 21 18.24 -23.46 -13.37
C SER A 21 17.46 -24.68 -12.85
N GLN A 22 17.64 -25.04 -11.58
CA GLN A 22 16.70 -25.93 -10.92
C GLN A 22 15.35 -25.20 -10.90
N ALA A 23 14.48 -25.56 -11.85
CA ALA A 23 13.09 -25.15 -11.80
C ALA A 23 12.51 -25.70 -10.49
N LEU A 24 12.01 -24.80 -9.64
CA LEU A 24 11.19 -25.20 -8.51
C LEU A 24 10.06 -26.10 -9.05
N PRO A 25 9.77 -27.24 -8.40
CA PRO A 25 8.74 -28.15 -8.89
C PRO A 25 7.41 -27.40 -9.00
N ALA A 26 6.74 -27.57 -10.14
CA ALA A 26 5.50 -26.87 -10.50
C ALA A 26 4.38 -27.02 -9.45
N GLU A 27 4.43 -28.05 -8.61
CA GLU A 27 3.54 -28.22 -7.46
C GLU A 27 3.64 -27.08 -6.44
N ASN A 28 4.83 -26.54 -6.17
CA ASN A 28 5.01 -25.41 -5.25
C ASN A 28 4.52 -24.09 -5.84
N VAL A 29 4.56 -23.94 -7.18
CA VAL A 29 4.02 -22.76 -7.88
C VAL A 29 2.49 -22.81 -7.93
N ALA A 30 1.92 -23.99 -8.16
CA ALA A 30 0.46 -24.20 -8.18
C ALA A 30 -0.19 -24.08 -6.79
N ALA A 31 0.50 -24.52 -5.73
CA ALA A 31 0.03 -24.35 -4.35
C ALA A 31 -0.06 -22.87 -3.93
N ASN A 32 0.81 -22.00 -4.48
CA ASN A 32 0.82 -20.56 -4.21
C ASN A 32 -0.24 -19.78 -5.02
N GLN A 33 -0.88 -20.40 -6.02
CA GLN A 33 -1.98 -19.79 -6.78
C GLN A 33 -3.36 -20.08 -6.19
N LYS A 34 -3.55 -21.17 -5.44
CA LYS A 34 -4.87 -21.59 -4.92
C LYS A 34 -5.46 -20.72 -3.81
N ASN A 35 -4.71 -19.75 -3.29
CA ASN A 35 -5.14 -18.84 -2.22
C ASN A 35 -4.95 -17.36 -2.60
N GLN A 36 -4.91 -17.03 -3.90
CA GLN A 36 -4.83 -15.64 -4.34
C GLN A 36 -6.17 -14.95 -4.13
N ILE A 37 -6.13 -13.88 -3.34
CA ILE A 37 -7.26 -12.98 -3.11
C ILE A 37 -7.71 -12.45 -4.49
N LYS A 38 -8.99 -12.62 -4.81
CA LYS A 38 -9.56 -12.23 -6.10
C LYS A 38 -9.66 -10.71 -6.15
N VAL A 39 -8.58 -10.07 -6.61
CA VAL A 39 -8.54 -8.62 -6.84
C VAL A 39 -9.24 -8.30 -8.17
N GLN A 40 -10.19 -7.39 -8.14
CA GLN A 40 -10.86 -6.87 -9.33
C GLN A 40 -10.36 -5.44 -9.64
N LEU A 41 -10.64 -4.94 -10.83
CA LEU A 41 -10.33 -3.56 -11.19
C LEU A 41 -11.53 -2.66 -10.92
N LEU A 42 -11.29 -1.47 -10.37
CA LEU A 42 -12.27 -0.39 -10.34
C LEU A 42 -12.49 0.16 -11.76
N ASN A 43 -13.70 0.63 -12.04
CA ASN A 43 -13.91 1.48 -13.20
C ASN A 43 -13.29 2.85 -12.90
N HIS A 44 -12.83 3.55 -13.94
CA HIS A 44 -12.15 4.82 -13.76
C HIS A 44 -13.05 5.90 -13.13
N SER A 45 -14.35 5.88 -13.40
CA SER A 45 -15.34 6.76 -12.76
C SER A 45 -15.38 6.57 -11.23
N ASP A 46 -15.19 5.33 -10.79
CA ASP A 46 -15.42 4.90 -9.41
C ASP A 46 -14.17 5.14 -8.55
N GLU A 47 -13.01 5.39 -9.17
CA GLU A 47 -11.76 5.72 -8.45
C GLU A 47 -11.89 7.03 -7.64
N THR A 48 -12.71 7.97 -8.10
CA THR A 48 -12.91 9.29 -7.47
C THR A 48 -14.34 9.56 -7.00
N ALA A 49 -15.32 8.78 -7.44
CA ALA A 49 -16.71 8.96 -7.04
C ALA A 49 -16.92 8.57 -5.57
N ILE A 50 -17.65 9.38 -4.81
CA ILE A 50 -18.13 9.02 -3.47
C ILE A 50 -19.21 7.94 -3.62
N GLY A 51 -19.15 6.91 -2.79
CA GLY A 51 -20.14 5.84 -2.78
C GLY A 51 -19.55 4.49 -2.37
N THR A 52 -20.43 3.49 -2.33
CA THR A 52 -20.11 2.12 -1.93
C THR A 52 -19.94 1.21 -3.14
N LEU A 53 -19.31 0.05 -2.92
CA LEU A 53 -19.48 -1.07 -3.84
C LEU A 53 -20.91 -1.60 -3.74
N GLU A 54 -21.44 -2.13 -4.84
CA GLU A 54 -22.71 -2.86 -4.80
C GLU A 54 -22.61 -4.04 -3.83
N LEU A 55 -23.50 -4.07 -2.83
CA LEU A 55 -23.55 -5.17 -1.86
C LEU A 55 -24.05 -6.45 -2.53
N ASN A 56 -23.16 -7.43 -2.64
CA ASN A 56 -23.46 -8.71 -3.30
C ASN A 56 -23.33 -9.93 -2.36
N GLY A 57 -23.12 -9.70 -1.06
CA GLY A 57 -22.97 -10.76 -0.07
C GLY A 57 -21.62 -11.48 -0.10
N GLU A 58 -20.64 -11.02 -0.88
CA GLU A 58 -19.29 -11.58 -0.95
C GLU A 58 -18.22 -10.54 -0.60
N TYR A 59 -17.06 -11.02 -0.13
CA TYR A 59 -15.87 -10.18 -0.01
C TYR A 59 -15.49 -9.58 -1.38
N GLN A 60 -15.37 -8.25 -1.43
CA GLN A 60 -14.92 -7.53 -2.61
C GLN A 60 -13.67 -6.73 -2.31
N LEU A 61 -12.65 -6.85 -3.17
CA LEU A 61 -11.48 -5.97 -3.19
C LEU A 61 -11.24 -5.52 -4.62
N LYS A 62 -11.42 -4.22 -4.86
CA LYS A 62 -11.24 -3.59 -6.16
C LYS A 62 -10.11 -2.57 -6.09
N LEU A 63 -9.18 -2.62 -7.03
CA LEU A 63 -8.06 -1.68 -7.11
C LEU A 63 -8.15 -0.88 -8.40
N GLY A 64 -7.80 0.40 -8.31
CA GLY A 64 -7.68 1.27 -9.47
C GLY A 64 -6.53 0.85 -10.38
N LYS A 65 -6.65 1.19 -11.67
CA LYS A 65 -5.55 0.94 -12.62
C LYS A 65 -4.43 1.92 -12.32
N LYS A 66 -3.17 1.50 -12.53
CA LYS A 66 -2.07 2.46 -12.52
C LYS A 66 -2.32 3.54 -13.57
N ASP A 67 -2.11 4.80 -13.19
CA ASP A 67 -2.26 5.90 -14.12
C ASP A 67 -1.07 5.97 -15.10
N LYS A 68 -1.07 7.00 -15.97
CA LYS A 68 -0.02 7.20 -16.97
C LYS A 68 1.39 7.44 -16.40
N TYR A 69 1.50 7.77 -15.11
CA TYR A 69 2.78 7.94 -14.40
C TYR A 69 3.15 6.68 -13.60
N GLY A 70 2.33 5.63 -13.63
CA GLY A 70 2.54 4.39 -12.90
C GLY A 70 2.10 4.44 -11.43
N ARG A 71 1.38 5.49 -11.02
CA ARG A 71 0.90 5.73 -9.66
C ARG A 71 -0.32 4.86 -9.36
N ALA A 72 -0.50 4.46 -8.09
CA ALA A 72 -1.74 3.84 -7.64
C ALA A 72 -2.84 4.90 -7.59
N THR A 73 -4.10 4.54 -7.87
CA THR A 73 -5.18 5.52 -8.05
C THR A 73 -6.30 5.40 -7.03
N ALA A 74 -6.66 4.18 -6.62
CA ALA A 74 -7.64 3.91 -5.56
C ALA A 74 -7.55 2.45 -5.11
N ALA A 75 -8.04 2.17 -3.91
CA ALA A 75 -8.29 0.82 -3.42
C ALA A 75 -9.59 0.81 -2.60
N HIS A 76 -10.47 -0.16 -2.88
CA HIS A 76 -11.83 -0.21 -2.33
C HIS A 76 -12.13 -1.64 -1.88
N VAL A 77 -12.51 -1.81 -0.62
CA VAL A 77 -12.88 -3.10 -0.04
C VAL A 77 -14.30 -3.03 0.51
N GLN A 78 -15.06 -4.10 0.33
CA GLN A 78 -16.32 -4.32 1.03
C GLN A 78 -16.27 -5.70 1.69
N MET A 79 -16.41 -5.75 3.02
CA MET A 79 -16.10 -6.95 3.79
C MET A 79 -16.82 -7.01 5.13
N GLN A 80 -16.76 -8.17 5.78
CA GLN A 80 -17.25 -8.43 7.14
C GLN A 80 -16.07 -8.96 7.97
N GLU A 81 -16.28 -9.12 9.27
CA GLU A 81 -15.25 -9.61 10.20
C GLU A 81 -14.61 -10.93 9.77
N GLN A 82 -15.44 -11.88 9.33
CA GLN A 82 -15.00 -13.21 8.91
C GLN A 82 -14.01 -13.20 7.72
N HIS A 83 -13.98 -12.10 6.95
CA HIS A 83 -13.14 -11.93 5.77
C HIS A 83 -11.74 -11.37 6.08
N LYS A 84 -11.46 -10.93 7.32
CA LYS A 84 -10.12 -10.45 7.70
C LYS A 84 -9.03 -11.45 7.33
N ALA A 85 -7.87 -10.93 6.96
CA ALA A 85 -6.74 -11.73 6.52
C ALA A 85 -6.22 -12.65 7.63
N LYS A 86 -6.38 -13.98 7.45
CA LYS A 86 -5.94 -15.00 8.42
C LYS A 86 -4.48 -15.43 8.24
N LYS A 87 -3.88 -15.13 7.09
CA LYS A 87 -2.50 -15.51 6.77
C LYS A 87 -1.51 -14.55 7.42
N LYS A 88 -0.33 -15.06 7.75
CA LYS A 88 0.75 -14.22 8.29
C LYS A 88 1.17 -13.18 7.26
N LYS A 89 1.16 -11.90 7.67
CA LYS A 89 1.72 -10.79 6.90
C LYS A 89 3.19 -11.08 6.58
N GLU A 90 3.62 -10.79 5.36
CA GLU A 90 5.04 -10.90 5.02
C GLU A 90 5.84 -9.92 5.88
N THR A 91 7.01 -10.35 6.34
CA THR A 91 7.86 -9.51 7.19
C THR A 91 8.42 -8.30 6.46
N LYS A 92 8.37 -8.29 5.11
CA LYS A 92 8.88 -7.21 4.28
C LYS A 92 8.08 -7.04 3.01
N VAL A 93 7.61 -5.81 2.78
CA VAL A 93 7.14 -5.37 1.45
C VAL A 93 8.37 -5.12 0.58
N THR A 94 8.46 -5.80 -0.56
CA THR A 94 9.58 -5.74 -1.52
C THR A 94 9.28 -4.85 -2.73
N TYR A 95 8.02 -4.69 -3.11
CA TYR A 95 7.62 -3.82 -4.22
C TYR A 95 7.94 -2.35 -3.94
N ASN A 96 8.62 -1.68 -4.87
CA ASN A 96 8.89 -0.25 -4.79
C ASN A 96 7.87 0.49 -5.68
N PRO A 97 6.93 1.26 -5.11
CA PRO A 97 6.07 2.13 -5.91
C PRO A 97 6.88 3.24 -6.59
N ILE A 98 6.27 3.89 -7.59
CA ILE A 98 6.90 5.02 -8.27
C ILE A 98 7.20 6.15 -7.26
N GLY A 99 8.33 6.85 -7.45
CA GLY A 99 8.80 7.87 -6.50
C GLY A 99 9.38 7.30 -5.20
N TRP A 100 9.56 5.98 -5.07
CA TRP A 100 10.12 5.39 -3.86
C TRP A 100 11.58 5.78 -3.62
N HIS A 101 11.78 6.61 -2.59
CA HIS A 101 13.04 6.82 -1.90
C HIS A 101 12.85 6.56 -0.42
N ASN A 102 13.90 6.15 0.29
CA ASN A 102 13.82 6.06 1.75
C ASN A 102 15.09 6.59 2.38
N TYR A 103 14.90 7.41 3.41
CA TYR A 103 15.94 8.12 4.11
C TYR A 103 15.83 7.79 5.60
N LYS A 104 16.98 7.72 6.28
CA LYS A 104 17.01 7.61 7.74
C LYS A 104 17.34 8.97 8.33
N PHE A 105 16.34 9.66 8.86
CA PHE A 105 16.40 11.05 9.31
C PHE A 105 16.40 11.15 10.83
N TYR A 106 17.06 12.20 11.32
CA TYR A 106 17.01 12.60 12.72
C TYR A 106 15.62 13.09 13.09
N TYR A 107 15.21 12.84 14.34
CA TYR A 107 13.94 13.30 14.90
C TYR A 107 14.11 13.65 16.40
N GLY A 108 13.06 14.17 17.03
CA GLY A 108 13.09 14.54 18.44
C GLY A 108 14.01 15.74 18.68
N ASN A 109 15.03 15.55 19.51
CA ASN A 109 16.07 16.55 19.78
C ASN A 109 17.29 16.44 18.85
N GLY A 110 17.28 15.53 17.87
CA GLY A 110 18.41 15.30 16.96
C GLY A 110 19.29 14.10 17.31
N ASP A 111 19.03 13.39 18.42
CA ASP A 111 19.88 12.26 18.84
C ASP A 111 19.48 10.93 18.20
N ASP A 112 18.20 10.78 17.84
CA ASP A 112 17.64 9.53 17.31
C ASP A 112 17.34 9.60 15.82
N ARG A 113 17.37 8.44 15.14
CA ARG A 113 17.13 8.33 13.69
C ARG A 113 16.10 7.26 13.32
N ALA A 114 15.15 7.63 12.47
CA ALA A 114 14.12 6.73 11.97
C ALA A 114 13.99 6.80 10.44
N TRP A 115 13.42 5.75 9.84
CA TRP A 115 13.13 5.73 8.41
C TRP A 115 11.95 6.64 8.10
N LEU A 116 12.12 7.56 7.15
CA LEU A 116 11.09 8.53 6.78
C LEU A 116 9.90 7.87 6.09
N MET A 117 10.16 6.99 5.12
CA MET A 117 9.14 6.49 4.19
C MET A 117 8.81 5.02 4.43
N ASN A 118 7.56 4.66 4.17
CA ASN A 118 7.03 3.30 4.14
C ASN A 118 6.43 3.00 2.76
N ARG A 119 6.54 1.75 2.32
CA ARG A 119 5.75 1.21 1.21
C ARG A 119 4.38 0.90 1.78
N ALA A 120 3.59 1.94 1.97
CA ALA A 120 2.37 1.89 2.75
C ALA A 120 1.21 1.39 1.89
N HIS A 121 0.30 0.65 2.52
CA HIS A 121 -0.88 0.13 1.85
C HIS A 121 -1.92 1.24 1.70
N LEU A 122 -2.69 1.24 0.61
CA LEU A 122 -3.92 2.02 0.57
C LEU A 122 -4.96 1.33 1.47
N ILE A 123 -5.29 0.08 1.19
CA ILE A 123 -6.09 -0.78 2.09
C ILE A 123 -5.15 -1.70 2.89
N GLY A 124 -5.12 -1.51 4.21
CA GLY A 124 -4.30 -2.25 5.15
C GLY A 124 -4.36 -3.77 4.99
N PHE A 125 -3.30 -4.46 5.41
CA PHE A 125 -3.15 -5.91 5.23
C PHE A 125 -4.29 -6.69 5.90
N THR A 126 -4.80 -6.26 7.06
CA THR A 126 -5.91 -6.92 7.76
C THR A 126 -7.14 -7.02 6.86
N PHE A 127 -7.43 -5.97 6.08
CA PHE A 127 -8.59 -5.91 5.19
C PHE A 127 -8.32 -6.52 3.81
N SER A 128 -7.13 -6.25 3.23
CA SER A 128 -6.81 -6.64 1.86
C SER A 128 -6.13 -8.00 1.73
N GLY A 129 -5.39 -8.42 2.75
CA GLY A 129 -4.45 -9.55 2.70
C GLY A 129 -3.36 -9.43 1.62
N LEU A 130 -3.13 -8.25 1.05
CA LEU A 130 -2.13 -8.00 0.00
C LEU A 130 -0.79 -7.59 0.63
N ASN A 131 0.34 -8.05 0.08
CA ASN A 131 1.69 -7.63 0.54
C ASN A 131 2.45 -6.78 -0.49
N ASN A 132 2.51 -7.22 -1.75
CA ASN A 132 3.37 -6.65 -2.80
C ASN A 132 2.58 -6.22 -4.04
N GLU A 133 1.29 -5.93 -3.90
CA GLU A 133 0.45 -5.46 -5.00
C GLU A 133 0.66 -3.96 -5.23
N GLY A 134 1.32 -3.62 -6.34
CA GLY A 134 1.71 -2.25 -6.65
C GLY A 134 0.57 -1.26 -6.94
N LYS A 135 -0.67 -1.74 -7.10
CA LYS A 135 -1.89 -0.89 -7.14
C LYS A 135 -2.43 -0.55 -5.74
N ASN A 136 -1.97 -1.25 -4.71
CA ASN A 136 -2.35 -1.01 -3.32
C ASN A 136 -1.18 -0.41 -2.50
N LEU A 137 -0.13 0.09 -3.15
CA LEU A 137 1.07 0.58 -2.47
C LEU A 137 1.49 1.97 -2.99
N VAL A 138 1.75 2.89 -2.07
CA VAL A 138 2.29 4.22 -2.33
C VAL A 138 3.40 4.57 -1.33
N PRO A 139 4.34 5.49 -1.66
CA PRO A 139 5.24 6.04 -0.66
C PRO A 139 4.44 6.94 0.30
N MET A 140 4.39 6.58 1.58
CA MET A 140 3.88 7.44 2.65
C MET A 140 4.94 7.64 3.72
N THR A 141 4.89 8.76 4.42
CA THR A 141 5.73 8.95 5.61
C THR A 141 5.37 7.93 6.69
N ALA A 142 6.31 7.60 7.58
CA ALA A 142 6.04 6.81 8.78
C ALA A 142 5.03 7.53 9.69
N TRP A 143 5.06 8.86 9.73
CA TRP A 143 4.10 9.67 10.46
C TRP A 143 2.66 9.44 9.97
N LEU A 144 2.43 9.52 8.65
CA LEU A 144 1.13 9.23 8.05
C LEU A 144 0.75 7.74 8.17
N ASN A 145 1.69 6.81 7.93
CA ASN A 145 1.36 5.40 7.90
C ASN A 145 1.07 4.83 9.31
N SER A 146 1.93 5.12 10.29
CA SER A 146 1.92 4.48 11.61
C SER A 146 1.84 5.45 12.79
N GLY A 147 1.60 6.73 12.55
CA GLY A 147 1.37 7.74 13.58
C GLY A 147 2.62 8.23 14.31
N SER A 148 3.80 7.72 13.98
CA SER A 148 5.03 8.02 14.69
C SER A 148 6.25 7.90 13.79
N PHE A 149 7.38 8.47 14.22
CA PHE A 149 8.67 8.27 13.53
C PHE A 149 9.12 6.80 13.57
N GLN A 150 8.89 6.13 14.70
CA GLN A 150 9.28 4.75 14.93
C GLN A 150 8.24 4.04 15.79
N GLY A 151 7.89 2.82 15.39
CA GLY A 151 6.87 2.03 16.07
C GLY A 151 5.49 2.35 15.54
N LEU A 152 4.48 2.17 16.40
CA LEU A 152 3.07 2.33 16.10
C LEU A 152 2.49 3.29 17.14
N ASP A 153 1.76 4.30 16.70
CA ASP A 153 0.94 5.17 17.55
C ASP A 153 -0.48 5.24 16.98
N ASP A 154 -1.40 4.53 17.62
CA ASP A 154 -2.81 4.44 17.23
C ASP A 154 -3.67 5.58 17.80
N ASN A 155 -3.06 6.54 18.49
CA ASN A 155 -3.73 7.73 19.02
C ASN A 155 -3.52 8.98 18.16
N ASN A 156 -2.66 8.91 17.15
CA ASN A 156 -2.40 10.02 16.25
C ASN A 156 -3.45 10.09 15.11
N PRO A 157 -4.40 11.06 15.13
CA PRO A 157 -5.44 11.18 14.12
C PRO A 157 -4.94 11.67 12.75
N ASP A 158 -3.64 12.00 12.63
CA ASP A 158 -2.98 12.28 11.35
C ASP A 158 -2.59 11.00 10.59
N SER A 159 -2.83 9.81 11.16
CA SER A 159 -2.31 8.56 10.63
C SER A 159 -3.38 7.60 10.13
N MET A 160 -3.05 6.82 9.10
CA MET A 160 -3.87 5.70 8.60
C MET A 160 -4.18 4.70 9.72
N LEU A 161 -3.16 4.37 10.53
CA LEU A 161 -3.26 3.39 11.61
C LEU A 161 -4.38 3.71 12.62
N TYR A 162 -4.57 5.00 12.95
CA TYR A 162 -5.63 5.45 13.86
C TYR A 162 -7.01 4.98 13.39
N TYR A 163 -7.32 5.16 12.10
CA TYR A 163 -8.61 4.81 11.52
C TYR A 163 -8.72 3.32 11.26
N GLU A 164 -7.68 2.71 10.69
CA GLU A 164 -7.69 1.28 10.36
C GLU A 164 -7.89 0.39 11.60
N LEU A 165 -7.24 0.68 12.73
CA LEU A 165 -7.45 -0.10 13.96
C LEU A 165 -8.85 0.09 14.55
N ARG A 166 -9.46 1.26 14.34
CA ARG A 166 -10.83 1.53 14.81
C ARG A 166 -11.88 0.89 13.92
N LEU A 167 -11.67 0.88 12.60
CA LEU A 167 -12.47 0.11 11.65
C LEU A 167 -12.35 -1.40 11.92
N GLU A 168 -11.16 -1.87 12.26
CA GLU A 168 -10.92 -3.26 12.65
C GLU A 168 -11.75 -3.64 13.89
N ARG A 169 -11.76 -2.77 14.92
CA ARG A 169 -12.59 -2.95 16.12
C ARG A 169 -14.09 -2.86 15.82
N TRP A 170 -14.49 -1.94 14.95
CA TRP A 170 -15.90 -1.82 14.56
C TRP A 170 -16.42 -3.12 13.92
N LEU A 171 -15.62 -3.75 13.05
CA LEU A 171 -15.95 -5.07 12.49
C LEU A 171 -16.04 -6.17 13.58
N GLU A 172 -15.16 -6.16 14.59
CA GLU A 172 -15.20 -7.12 15.70
C GLU A 172 -16.47 -6.99 16.55
N GLU A 173 -16.90 -5.75 16.79
CA GLU A 173 -18.11 -5.43 17.55
C GLU A 173 -19.39 -5.65 16.72
N ASN A 174 -19.29 -5.67 15.40
CA ASN A 174 -20.41 -5.76 14.46
C ASN A 174 -20.18 -6.82 13.36
N PRO A 175 -20.02 -8.11 13.72
CA PRO A 175 -19.53 -9.13 12.78
C PRO A 175 -20.48 -9.43 11.61
N ASP A 176 -21.77 -9.13 11.75
CA ASP A 176 -22.80 -9.34 10.74
C ASP A 176 -22.96 -8.14 9.77
N TYR A 177 -22.40 -6.98 10.11
CA TYR A 177 -22.42 -5.81 9.23
C TYR A 177 -21.24 -5.81 8.26
N TRP A 178 -21.46 -5.18 7.11
CA TRP A 178 -20.43 -4.96 6.10
C TRP A 178 -19.75 -3.63 6.34
N LEU A 179 -18.43 -3.61 6.33
CA LEU A 179 -17.64 -2.40 6.15
C LEU A 179 -17.43 -2.20 4.64
N ASP A 180 -17.80 -1.04 4.14
CA ASP A 180 -17.36 -0.53 2.85
C ASP A 180 -16.30 0.56 3.10
N TYR A 181 -15.08 0.35 2.61
CA TYR A 181 -13.92 1.20 2.89
C TYR A 181 -13.10 1.43 1.62
N LYS A 182 -12.90 2.70 1.27
CA LYS A 182 -12.14 3.14 0.11
C LYS A 182 -11.03 4.10 0.51
N VAL A 183 -9.88 3.95 -0.13
CA VAL A 183 -8.72 4.80 0.06
C VAL A 183 -8.22 5.33 -1.26
N THR A 184 -8.13 6.66 -1.37
CA THR A 184 -7.78 7.37 -2.59
C THR A 184 -6.56 8.26 -2.36
N PRO A 185 -5.40 7.97 -2.98
CA PRO A 185 -4.26 8.87 -2.98
C PRO A 185 -4.52 10.10 -3.86
N ILE A 186 -4.28 11.29 -3.30
CA ILE A 186 -4.48 12.57 -3.99
C ILE A 186 -3.13 13.16 -4.38
N TYR A 187 -2.90 13.29 -5.68
CA TYR A 187 -1.70 13.85 -6.28
C TYR A 187 -1.96 15.25 -6.84
N THR A 188 -0.94 16.11 -6.87
CA THR A 188 -0.98 17.35 -7.67
C THR A 188 -0.28 17.09 -9.00
N ASP A 189 -0.95 17.38 -10.11
CA ASP A 189 -0.39 17.25 -11.46
C ASP A 189 0.37 15.92 -11.71
N ASN A 190 1.65 16.02 -12.04
CA ASN A 190 2.56 14.92 -12.32
C ASN A 190 3.45 14.56 -11.12
N GLU A 191 3.12 14.98 -9.90
CA GLU A 191 3.82 14.57 -8.69
C GLU A 191 3.79 13.04 -8.51
N LEU A 192 4.90 12.45 -8.10
CA LEU A 192 5.01 10.99 -7.95
C LEU A 192 4.49 10.51 -6.59
N LEU A 193 4.52 11.37 -5.57
CA LEU A 193 3.98 11.08 -4.24
C LEU A 193 2.61 11.76 -4.07
N PRO A 194 1.65 11.08 -3.41
CA PRO A 194 0.41 11.74 -3.05
C PRO A 194 0.69 12.80 -1.97
N ARG A 195 0.07 13.96 -2.11
CA ARG A 195 0.07 15.02 -1.07
C ARG A 195 -0.81 14.63 0.10
N LYS A 196 -1.92 13.95 -0.21
CA LYS A 196 -2.93 13.56 0.76
C LYS A 196 -3.44 12.15 0.47
N ILE A 197 -3.99 11.51 1.50
CA ILE A 197 -4.76 10.28 1.37
C ILE A 197 -6.17 10.59 1.86
N GLU A 198 -7.16 10.26 1.05
CA GLU A 198 -8.57 10.30 1.44
C GLU A 198 -9.02 8.90 1.86
N LEU A 199 -9.70 8.80 2.99
CA LEU A 199 -10.38 7.60 3.45
C LEU A 199 -11.87 7.88 3.41
N GLN A 200 -12.63 6.95 2.83
CA GLN A 200 -14.10 6.96 2.84
C GLN A 200 -14.56 5.63 3.44
N TYR A 201 -15.43 5.66 4.45
CA TYR A 201 -15.94 4.44 5.05
C TYR A 201 -17.36 4.56 5.57
N VAL A 202 -18.10 3.46 5.47
CA VAL A 202 -19.46 3.33 5.98
C VAL A 202 -19.77 1.87 6.30
N GLY A 203 -20.68 1.63 7.24
CA GLY A 203 -21.25 0.33 7.50
C GLY A 203 -22.48 0.08 6.63
N LEU A 204 -22.77 -1.18 6.28
CA LEU A 204 -24.01 -1.59 5.63
C LEU A 204 -24.61 -2.77 6.39
N ASP A 205 -25.94 -2.76 6.57
CA ASP A 205 -26.66 -3.93 7.03
C ASP A 205 -26.82 -5.00 5.94
N ALA A 206 -27.50 -6.11 6.26
CA ALA A 206 -27.67 -7.22 5.34
C ALA A 206 -28.52 -6.84 4.10
N GLU A 207 -29.37 -5.83 4.24
CA GLU A 207 -30.21 -5.28 3.18
C GLU A 207 -29.52 -4.16 2.39
N GLY A 208 -28.33 -3.72 2.81
CA GLY A 208 -27.56 -2.65 2.18
C GLY A 208 -27.94 -1.24 2.67
N ASN A 209 -28.68 -1.11 3.78
CA ASN A 209 -28.94 0.18 4.38
C ASN A 209 -27.68 0.69 5.10
N VAL A 210 -27.49 2.00 5.05
CA VAL A 210 -26.34 2.66 5.68
C VAL A 210 -26.39 2.57 7.20
N VAL A 211 -25.25 2.20 7.79
CA VAL A 211 -24.93 2.29 9.21
C VAL A 211 -23.71 3.20 9.35
N SER A 212 -23.92 4.46 9.75
CA SER A 212 -22.82 5.43 9.92
C SER A 212 -21.83 4.98 10.99
N ILE A 213 -20.54 5.16 10.72
CA ILE A 213 -19.44 4.81 11.61
C ILE A 213 -18.79 6.09 12.12
N GLN A 214 -18.66 6.23 13.44
CA GLN A 214 -18.04 7.39 14.11
C GLN A 214 -16.78 6.95 14.84
N LEU A 215 -15.62 7.37 14.35
CA LEU A 215 -14.30 7.01 14.88
C LEU A 215 -13.60 8.18 15.60
N GLY A 216 -14.09 9.41 15.40
CA GLY A 216 -13.44 10.64 15.83
C GLY A 216 -12.27 11.06 14.94
N GLY A 217 -11.30 11.76 15.53
CA GLY A 217 -10.12 12.26 14.81
C GLY A 217 -10.47 13.40 13.85
N LYS A 218 -10.15 13.24 12.58
CA LYS A 218 -10.40 14.22 11.50
C LYS A 218 -11.62 13.89 10.64
N GLU A 219 -12.46 12.96 11.07
CA GLU A 219 -13.61 12.56 10.27
C GLU A 219 -14.63 13.68 10.09
N THR A 220 -15.28 13.67 8.93
CA THR A 220 -16.50 14.42 8.63
C THR A 220 -17.51 13.44 8.07
N ILE A 221 -18.78 13.60 8.40
CA ILE A 221 -19.86 12.71 7.94
C ILE A 221 -20.75 13.50 7.02
N ASP A 222 -21.01 12.98 5.83
CA ASP A 222 -21.89 13.62 4.86
C ASP A 222 -23.38 13.32 5.12
N GLU A 223 -24.26 13.86 4.26
CA GLU A 223 -25.71 13.71 4.39
C GLU A 223 -26.20 12.26 4.17
N ASP A 224 -25.41 11.44 3.49
CA ASP A 224 -25.69 10.02 3.24
C ASP A 224 -25.15 9.13 4.37
N GLY A 225 -24.50 9.72 5.38
CA GLY A 225 -23.95 9.01 6.52
C GLY A 225 -22.59 8.35 6.27
N MET A 226 -21.93 8.69 5.16
CA MET A 226 -20.57 8.24 4.82
C MET A 226 -19.54 9.12 5.52
N SER A 227 -18.54 8.49 6.13
CA SER A 227 -17.45 9.19 6.79
C SER A 227 -16.29 9.42 5.83
N HIS A 228 -15.74 10.63 5.84
CA HIS A 228 -14.62 11.08 5.03
C HIS A 228 -13.50 11.60 5.93
N VAL A 229 -12.27 11.20 5.63
CA VAL A 229 -11.06 11.67 6.32
C VAL A 229 -10.01 12.05 5.29
N LEU A 230 -9.41 13.23 5.46
CA LEU A 230 -8.32 13.69 4.61
C LEU A 230 -7.02 13.82 5.43
N LEU A 231 -6.03 13.00 5.09
CA LEU A 231 -4.74 12.94 5.78
C LEU A 231 -3.61 13.51 4.94
N ASP A 232 -2.72 14.27 5.55
CA ASP A 232 -1.55 14.86 4.89
C ASP A 232 -0.37 13.90 4.88
N ASN A 233 0.25 13.69 3.72
CA ASN A 233 1.45 12.86 3.58
C ASN A 233 2.72 13.65 3.93
N VAL A 234 2.79 14.11 5.17
CA VAL A 234 3.87 14.94 5.71
C VAL A 234 4.62 14.21 6.83
N SER A 235 5.79 14.71 7.20
CA SER A 235 6.50 14.29 8.42
C SER A 235 7.06 15.52 9.12
N PRO A 236 6.96 15.64 10.45
CA PRO A 236 7.44 16.83 11.16
C PRO A 236 8.94 17.13 10.99
N ASN A 237 9.75 16.11 10.67
CA ASN A 237 11.21 16.19 10.56
C ASN A 237 11.73 16.20 9.10
N ALA A 238 10.86 16.44 8.12
CA ALA A 238 11.26 16.39 6.71
C ALA A 238 10.54 17.44 5.85
N GLU A 239 11.27 17.94 4.85
CA GLU A 239 10.71 18.60 3.68
C GLU A 239 10.76 17.61 2.52
N ILE A 240 9.61 17.34 1.90
CA ILE A 240 9.44 16.32 0.87
C ILE A 240 9.28 17.01 -0.49
N ASP A 241 10.08 16.59 -1.46
CA ASP A 241 9.84 16.88 -2.87
C ASP A 241 8.88 15.83 -3.45
N TYR A 242 7.60 16.18 -3.53
CA TYR A 242 6.54 15.29 -4.02
C TYR A 242 6.66 15.04 -5.53
N GLN A 243 7.35 15.91 -6.27
CA GLN A 243 7.57 15.72 -7.71
C GLN A 243 8.48 14.52 -7.96
N THR A 244 9.51 14.32 -7.16
CA THR A 244 10.51 13.26 -7.37
C THR A 244 10.42 12.12 -6.34
N GLY A 245 9.85 12.40 -5.17
CA GLY A 245 9.85 11.51 -4.01
C GLY A 245 11.10 11.61 -3.14
N THR A 246 11.99 12.56 -3.41
CA THR A 246 13.15 12.83 -2.57
C THR A 246 12.77 13.68 -1.35
N ALA A 247 13.64 13.75 -0.33
CA ALA A 247 13.39 14.54 0.86
C ALA A 247 14.69 15.03 1.49
N VAL A 248 14.59 16.09 2.30
CA VAL A 248 15.66 16.61 3.15
C VAL A 248 15.22 16.58 4.62
N ASN A 249 16.16 16.30 5.52
CA ASN A 249 15.90 16.32 6.95
C ASN A 249 15.89 17.79 7.42
N THR A 250 14.85 18.19 8.13
CA THR A 250 14.73 19.57 8.67
C THR A 250 15.35 19.71 10.06
N MET A 251 15.74 18.60 10.68
CA MET A 251 16.49 18.61 11.94
C MET A 251 17.96 18.91 11.63
N ILE A 252 18.54 19.84 12.39
CA ILE A 252 19.97 20.17 12.33
C ILE A 252 20.68 19.30 13.38
N GLU A 253 21.82 18.72 13.00
CA GLU A 253 22.77 18.04 13.91
C GLU A 253 23.44 19.03 14.87
#